data_AF-A0A059WP14-F1
#
_entry.id   AF-A0A059WP14-F1
#
_cell.length_a   1.000
_cell.length_b   1.000
_cell.length_c   1.000
_cell.angle_alpha   90.00
_cell.angle_beta   90.00
_cell.angle_gamma   90.00
#
_symmetry.space_group_name_H-M   'P 1'
#
loop_
_entity.id
_entity.type
_entity.pdbx_description
1 polymer ?
#
loop_
_entity_poly.entity_id
_entity_poly.type
_entity_poly.pdbx_seq_one_letter_code
_entity_poly.pdbx_strand_id
1 'polypeptide(L)'
;MSYIYTAARETADSCLPMMRAMWLHHPDDPIAVARGDQFFWGRDLLVAPVVEKGATSRKVYLPKGSWFDFWTAERVEGGREIERAVDLETTPLYVRAGAIVPMGPVKQYVEETVDAPMTLVVYPGADGSSSIYEDDGRSFEYKKGRFMRIATTWRDADRRLTLSLAPGSRMLPPEQRRVEVVIAGAQAGKPIVFE
;
A
#
# COMPACT_ATOMS: atom_id res chain seq x y z
N MET A 1 1.38 8.11 -6.34
CA MET A 1 2.73 8.26 -5.75
C MET A 1 2.77 8.09 -4.22
N SER A 2 1.75 8.49 -3.47
CA SER A 2 1.78 8.57 -2.00
C SER A 2 2.27 7.30 -1.27
N TYR A 3 1.81 6.11 -1.66
CA TYR A 3 2.29 4.84 -1.06
C TYR A 3 3.80 4.62 -1.29
N ILE A 4 4.25 4.83 -2.53
CA ILE A 4 5.65 4.64 -2.92
C ILE A 4 6.56 5.62 -2.18
N TYR A 5 6.17 6.90 -2.10
CA TYR A 5 6.98 7.91 -1.43
C TYR A 5 7.07 7.69 0.08
N THR A 6 5.98 7.19 0.69
CA THR A 6 5.99 6.76 2.09
C THR A 6 6.94 5.58 2.32
N ALA A 7 6.94 4.57 1.44
CA ALA A 7 7.89 3.45 1.53
C ALA A 7 9.35 3.90 1.35
N ALA A 8 9.60 4.89 0.50
CA ALA A 8 10.93 5.49 0.35
C ALA A 8 11.38 6.19 1.66
N ARG A 9 10.48 6.92 2.32
CA ARG A 9 10.77 7.50 3.62
C ARG A 9 11.00 6.45 4.70
N GLU A 10 10.21 5.37 4.73
CA GLU A 10 10.41 4.25 5.66
C GLU A 10 11.78 3.61 5.47
N THR A 11 12.27 3.54 4.23
CA THR A 11 13.64 3.08 3.92
C THR A 11 14.69 3.94 4.61
N ALA A 12 14.55 5.26 4.54
CA ALA A 12 15.46 6.19 5.21
C ALA A 12 15.38 6.10 6.75
N ASP A 13 14.19 5.85 7.30
CA ASP A 13 13.96 5.81 8.75
C ASP A 13 14.38 4.48 9.40
N SER A 14 14.19 3.35 8.70
CA SER A 14 14.30 2.01 9.29
C SER A 14 15.28 1.07 8.59
N CYS A 15 15.87 1.50 7.47
CA CYS A 15 16.68 0.67 6.57
C CYS A 15 15.94 -0.53 5.95
N LEU A 16 14.61 -0.64 6.11
CA LEU A 16 13.82 -1.63 5.37
C LEU A 16 13.76 -1.23 3.89
N PRO A 17 14.15 -2.10 2.95
CA PRO A 17 14.09 -1.76 1.53
C PRO A 17 12.65 -1.58 1.07
N MET A 18 12.44 -0.86 -0.02
CA MET A 18 11.11 -0.75 -0.65
C MET A 18 10.67 -2.08 -1.24
N MET A 19 11.57 -2.78 -1.93
CA MET A 19 11.37 -4.14 -2.42
C MET A 19 11.90 -5.11 -1.36
N ARG A 20 11.00 -5.86 -0.73
CA ARG A 20 11.28 -6.70 0.43
C ARG A 20 11.13 -8.16 0.07
N ALA A 21 12.17 -8.94 0.32
CA ALA A 21 12.05 -10.38 0.26
C ALA A 21 11.01 -10.88 1.26
N MET A 22 10.36 -11.99 0.92
CA MET A 22 9.24 -12.56 1.68
C MET A 22 9.58 -12.83 3.15
N TRP A 23 10.80 -13.32 3.42
CA TRP A 23 11.28 -13.64 4.77
C TRP A 23 11.40 -12.43 5.71
N LEU A 24 11.43 -11.19 5.19
CA LEU A 24 11.44 -9.99 6.03
C LEU A 24 10.12 -9.83 6.80
N HIS A 25 9.02 -10.33 6.25
CA HIS A 25 7.69 -10.26 6.87
C HIS A 25 7.21 -11.61 7.39
N HIS A 26 7.74 -12.71 6.87
CA HIS A 26 7.34 -14.07 7.23
C HIS A 26 8.57 -14.97 7.46
N PRO A 27 9.40 -14.70 8.50
CA PRO A 27 10.62 -15.46 8.76
C PRO A 27 10.34 -16.90 9.24
N ASP A 28 9.18 -17.13 9.87
CA ASP A 28 8.80 -18.44 10.42
C ASP A 28 8.04 -19.33 9.41
N ASP A 29 7.90 -18.88 8.16
CA ASP A 29 7.23 -19.60 7.09
C ASP A 29 8.27 -20.12 6.09
N PRO A 30 8.64 -21.42 6.12
CA PRO A 30 9.68 -21.97 5.27
C PRO A 30 9.40 -21.81 3.77
N ILE A 31 8.13 -21.80 3.37
CA ILE A 31 7.75 -21.60 1.96
C ILE A 31 8.02 -20.15 1.57
N ALA A 32 7.62 -19.20 2.42
CA ALA A 32 7.93 -17.79 2.20
C ALA A 32 9.45 -17.53 2.17
N VAL A 33 10.21 -18.15 3.07
CA VAL A 33 11.67 -18.00 3.15
C VAL A 33 12.37 -18.50 1.89
N ALA A 34 11.92 -19.63 1.34
CA ALA A 34 12.51 -20.23 0.14
C ALA A 34 12.11 -19.52 -1.17
N ARG A 35 11.12 -18.62 -1.14
CA ARG A 35 10.62 -17.94 -2.35
C ARG A 35 11.56 -16.83 -2.82
N GLY A 36 12.02 -16.96 -4.07
CA GLY A 36 12.85 -15.96 -4.75
C GLY A 36 12.17 -15.27 -5.94
N ASP A 37 10.95 -15.66 -6.28
CA ASP A 37 10.21 -15.25 -7.47
C ASP A 37 9.01 -14.33 -7.17
N GLN A 38 8.84 -13.94 -5.91
CA GLN A 38 7.83 -12.97 -5.46
C GLN A 38 8.36 -12.18 -4.28
N PHE A 39 7.85 -10.96 -4.11
CA PHE A 39 8.35 -10.02 -3.12
C PHE A 39 7.25 -9.08 -2.65
N PHE A 40 7.50 -8.39 -1.54
CA PHE A 40 6.66 -7.29 -1.09
C PHE A 40 7.17 -5.95 -1.62
N TRP A 41 6.26 -5.09 -2.06
CA TRP A 41 6.53 -3.68 -2.29
C TRP A 41 5.96 -2.86 -1.13
N GLY A 42 6.85 -2.36 -0.27
CA GLY A 42 6.49 -1.89 1.06
C GLY A 42 6.00 -3.06 1.93
N ARG A 43 5.07 -2.79 2.85
CA ARG A 43 4.52 -3.81 3.76
C ARG A 43 3.31 -4.55 3.18
N ASP A 44 2.52 -3.88 2.34
CA ASP A 44 1.13 -4.28 2.11
C ASP A 44 0.88 -4.91 0.74
N LEU A 45 1.77 -4.72 -0.23
CA LEU A 45 1.61 -5.22 -1.60
C LEU A 45 2.53 -6.42 -1.86
N LEU A 46 1.98 -7.58 -2.21
CA LEU A 46 2.72 -8.75 -2.69
C LEU A 46 2.70 -8.77 -4.22
N VAL A 47 3.88 -8.74 -4.83
CA VAL A 47 4.08 -8.73 -6.27
C VAL A 47 4.66 -10.08 -6.70
N ALA A 48 4.04 -10.70 -7.71
CA ALA A 48 4.53 -11.95 -8.30
C ALA A 48 4.64 -11.78 -9.83
N PRO A 49 5.76 -11.25 -10.36
CA PRO A 49 5.93 -10.94 -11.78
C PRO A 49 5.96 -12.18 -12.68
N VAL A 50 5.21 -12.21 -13.78
CA VAL A 50 5.29 -13.30 -14.77
C VAL A 50 6.62 -13.23 -15.54
N VAL A 51 7.48 -14.23 -15.37
CA VAL A 51 8.83 -14.27 -15.96
C VAL A 51 9.01 -15.40 -16.99
N GLU A 52 7.95 -16.15 -17.27
CA GLU A 52 7.95 -17.25 -18.23
C GLU A 52 7.28 -16.82 -19.55
N LYS A 53 7.98 -17.06 -20.67
CA LYS A 53 7.48 -16.67 -21.99
C LYS A 53 6.19 -17.42 -22.34
N GLY A 54 5.12 -16.68 -22.63
CA GLY A 54 3.85 -17.25 -23.08
C GLY A 54 3.01 -17.89 -21.97
N ALA A 55 3.35 -17.67 -20.70
CA ALA A 55 2.56 -18.15 -19.58
C ALA A 55 1.15 -17.53 -19.58
N THR A 56 0.14 -18.37 -19.36
CA THR A 56 -1.28 -17.98 -19.22
C THR A 56 -1.78 -18.14 -17.79
N SER A 57 -0.98 -18.77 -16.93
CA SER A 57 -1.20 -18.82 -15.48
C SER A 57 0.12 -18.66 -14.73
N ARG A 58 0.02 -18.25 -13.47
CA ARG A 58 1.15 -18.16 -12.54
C ARG A 58 0.74 -18.72 -11.19
N LYS A 59 1.62 -19.57 -10.64
CA LYS A 59 1.55 -19.99 -9.24
C LYS A 59 2.04 -18.88 -8.32
N VAL A 60 1.25 -18.53 -7.32
CA VAL A 60 1.57 -17.48 -6.35
C VAL A 60 1.39 -18.06 -4.96
N TYR A 61 2.42 -17.98 -4.12
CA TYR A 61 2.29 -18.34 -2.71
C TYR A 61 1.78 -17.13 -1.93
N LEU A 62 0.63 -17.26 -1.29
CA LEU A 62 0.14 -16.25 -0.36
C LEU A 62 0.47 -16.69 1.06
N PRO A 63 1.26 -15.93 1.84
CA PRO A 63 1.52 -16.24 3.24
C PRO A 63 0.22 -16.29 4.06
N LYS A 64 0.26 -16.90 5.25
CA LYS A 64 -0.92 -17.00 6.13
C LYS A 64 -1.56 -15.63 6.37
N GLY A 65 -2.89 -15.58 6.24
CA GLY A 65 -3.71 -14.37 6.35
C GLY A 65 -4.63 -14.23 5.16
N SER A 66 -5.44 -13.18 5.15
CA SER A 66 -6.33 -12.90 4.03
C SER A 66 -5.72 -11.85 3.11
N TRP A 67 -5.91 -12.04 1.81
CA TRP A 67 -5.34 -11.21 0.75
C TRP A 67 -6.44 -10.80 -0.21
N PHE A 68 -6.22 -9.73 -0.95
CA PHE A 68 -7.12 -9.25 -1.98
C PHE A 68 -6.36 -9.19 -3.30
N ASP A 69 -6.93 -9.74 -4.36
CA ASP A 69 -6.43 -9.45 -5.70
C ASP A 69 -6.61 -7.95 -5.97
N PHE A 70 -5.53 -7.26 -6.31
CA PHE A 70 -5.53 -5.81 -6.47
C PHE A 70 -6.47 -5.34 -7.59
N TRP A 71 -6.65 -6.16 -8.63
CA TRP A 71 -7.40 -5.82 -9.83
C TRP A 71 -8.90 -6.05 -9.65
N THR A 72 -9.26 -7.19 -9.05
CA THR A 72 -10.67 -7.60 -8.91
C THR A 72 -11.27 -7.28 -7.54
N ALA A 73 -10.43 -6.95 -6.56
CA ALA A 73 -10.77 -6.87 -5.14
C ALA A 73 -11.34 -8.19 -4.56
N GLU A 74 -11.15 -9.32 -5.25
CA GLU A 74 -11.54 -10.64 -4.73
C GLU A 74 -10.67 -11.00 -3.52
N ARG A 75 -11.32 -11.41 -2.43
CA ARG A 75 -10.63 -11.89 -1.24
C ARG A 75 -10.22 -13.36 -1.41
N VAL A 76 -8.96 -13.64 -1.11
CA VAL A 76 -8.35 -14.97 -1.16
C VAL A 76 -7.69 -15.28 0.19
N GLU A 77 -7.94 -16.48 0.71
CA GLU A 77 -7.26 -16.95 1.92
C GLU A 77 -5.86 -17.49 1.57
N GLY A 78 -4.87 -17.03 2.33
CA GLY A 78 -3.47 -17.40 2.21
C GLY A 78 -3.09 -18.59 3.09
N GLY A 79 -1.78 -18.76 3.29
CA GLY A 79 -1.15 -19.97 3.82
C GLY A 79 -1.06 -21.07 2.78
N ARG A 80 -1.17 -20.74 1.49
CA ARG A 80 -1.23 -21.70 0.39
C ARG A 80 -0.74 -21.09 -0.92
N GLU A 81 -0.40 -21.98 -1.86
CA GLU A 81 -0.19 -21.62 -3.25
C GLU A 81 -1.53 -21.55 -3.98
N ILE A 82 -1.70 -20.54 -4.81
CA ILE A 82 -2.84 -20.36 -5.69
C ILE A 82 -2.38 -20.32 -7.14
N GLU A 83 -3.25 -20.69 -8.06
CA GLU A 83 -3.05 -20.52 -9.49
C GLU A 83 -3.85 -19.30 -9.96
N ARG A 84 -3.16 -18.30 -10.53
CA ARG A 84 -3.77 -17.07 -11.05
C ARG A 84 -3.64 -17.06 -12.56
N ALA A 85 -4.76 -16.97 -13.28
CA ALA A 85 -4.75 -16.68 -14.71
C ALA A 85 -4.11 -15.30 -14.96
N VAL A 86 -3.26 -15.23 -15.98
CA VAL A 86 -2.52 -14.03 -16.38
C VAL A 86 -2.55 -13.86 -17.89
N ASP A 87 -2.45 -12.62 -18.33
CA ASP A 87 -2.22 -12.21 -19.71
C ASP A 87 -1.03 -11.24 -19.77
N LEU A 88 -0.79 -10.63 -20.93
CA LEU A 88 0.32 -9.70 -21.10
C LEU A 88 0.16 -8.39 -20.31
N GLU A 89 -1.06 -8.03 -19.93
CA GLU A 89 -1.39 -6.77 -19.26
C GLU A 89 -1.42 -6.92 -17.72
N THR A 90 -1.52 -8.16 -17.24
CA THR A 90 -1.78 -8.46 -15.83
C THR A 90 -0.55 -9.03 -15.14
N THR A 91 0.01 -8.27 -14.19
CA THR A 91 0.92 -8.82 -13.18
C THR A 91 0.13 -9.21 -11.92
N PRO A 92 0.22 -10.45 -11.43
CA PRO A 92 -0.37 -10.82 -10.14
C PRO A 92 0.13 -9.92 -9.01
N LEU A 93 -0.82 -9.23 -8.39
CA LEU A 93 -0.61 -8.24 -7.35
C LEU A 93 -1.67 -8.44 -6.28
N TYR A 94 -1.24 -8.67 -5.04
CA TYR A 94 -2.13 -8.94 -3.92
C TYR A 94 -1.90 -7.94 -2.81
N VAL A 95 -2.98 -7.55 -2.13
CA VAL A 95 -2.94 -6.62 -1.00
C VAL A 95 -3.36 -7.33 0.27
N ARG A 96 -2.57 -7.17 1.33
CA ARG A 96 -2.85 -7.79 2.63
C ARG A 96 -4.13 -7.20 3.25
N ALA A 97 -4.95 -8.02 3.90
CA ALA A 97 -6.03 -7.53 4.76
C ALA A 97 -5.49 -6.60 5.86
N GLY A 98 -6.24 -5.54 6.18
CA GLY A 98 -5.84 -4.44 7.05
C GLY A 98 -4.94 -3.39 6.39
N ALA A 99 -4.60 -3.53 5.11
CA ALA A 99 -3.85 -2.49 4.41
C ALA A 99 -4.69 -1.23 4.19
N ILE A 100 -4.03 -0.07 4.26
CA ILE A 100 -4.59 1.24 3.91
C ILE A 100 -3.65 1.82 2.84
N VAL A 101 -4.07 1.76 1.58
CA VAL A 101 -3.23 2.10 0.42
C VAL A 101 -3.61 3.49 -0.10
N PRO A 102 -2.75 4.51 0.06
CA PRO A 102 -2.98 5.82 -0.51
C PRO A 102 -2.63 5.86 -2.00
N MET A 103 -3.64 6.08 -2.82
CA MET A 103 -3.57 6.23 -4.26
C MET A 103 -3.80 7.69 -4.63
N GLY A 104 -2.76 8.33 -5.14
CA GLY A 104 -2.88 9.68 -5.67
C GLY A 104 -3.58 9.68 -7.03
N PRO A 105 -4.14 10.83 -7.45
CA PRO A 105 -4.67 11.00 -8.80
C PRO A 105 -3.59 10.76 -9.87
N VAL A 106 -4.04 10.51 -11.10
CA VAL A 106 -3.15 10.39 -12.25
C VAL A 106 -2.37 11.69 -12.44
N LYS A 107 -1.05 11.56 -12.55
CA LYS A 107 -0.12 12.64 -12.84
C LYS A 107 0.88 12.17 -13.90
N GLN A 108 1.34 13.10 -14.74
CA GLN A 108 2.40 12.92 -15.73
C GLN A 108 3.79 12.98 -15.09
N TYR A 109 3.95 13.73 -14.00
CA TYR A 109 5.19 13.82 -13.23
C TYR A 109 4.89 14.11 -11.74
N VAL A 110 5.88 13.88 -10.87
CA VAL A 110 5.68 13.86 -9.41
C VAL A 110 5.11 15.17 -8.83
N GLU A 111 5.54 16.30 -9.37
CA GLU A 111 5.19 17.66 -8.90
C GLU A 111 3.99 18.28 -9.62
N GLU A 112 3.37 17.55 -10.56
CA GLU A 112 2.22 18.07 -11.26
C GLU A 112 1.10 18.40 -10.28
N THR A 113 0.54 19.60 -10.41
CA THR A 113 -0.62 20.00 -9.63
C THR A 113 -1.88 19.54 -10.33
N VAL A 114 -2.71 18.77 -9.62
CA VAL A 114 -3.98 18.25 -10.11
C VAL A 114 -5.05 18.49 -9.04
N ASP A 115 -6.24 18.92 -9.46
CA ASP A 115 -7.39 19.18 -8.58
C ASP A 115 -8.29 17.93 -8.46
N ALA A 116 -7.66 16.81 -8.11
CA ALA A 116 -8.35 15.55 -7.85
C ALA A 116 -7.94 15.02 -6.47
N PRO A 117 -8.88 14.44 -5.69
CA PRO A 117 -8.58 13.96 -4.36
C PRO A 117 -7.62 12.77 -4.39
N MET A 118 -6.90 12.55 -3.30
CA MET A 118 -6.23 11.28 -3.04
C MET A 118 -7.26 10.25 -2.58
N THR A 119 -7.17 9.02 -3.07
CA THR A 119 -7.99 7.91 -2.62
C THR A 119 -7.25 7.09 -1.55
N LEU A 120 -7.88 6.82 -0.41
CA LEU A 120 -7.42 5.82 0.55
C LEU A 120 -8.22 4.54 0.38
N VAL A 121 -7.60 3.52 -0.18
CA VAL A 121 -8.23 2.20 -0.32
C VAL A 121 -7.94 1.38 0.92
N VAL A 122 -8.99 1.03 1.66
CA VAL A 122 -8.92 0.17 2.85
C VAL A 122 -9.28 -1.25 2.44
N TYR A 123 -8.39 -2.19 2.71
CA TYR A 123 -8.59 -3.63 2.49
C TYR A 123 -9.02 -4.27 3.81
N PRO A 124 -10.30 -4.62 3.99
CA PRO A 124 -10.81 -5.08 5.28
C PRO A 124 -10.44 -6.53 5.62
N GLY A 125 -10.86 -7.03 6.78
CA GLY A 125 -10.66 -8.41 7.22
C GLY A 125 -9.52 -8.59 8.23
N ALA A 126 -8.83 -7.49 8.59
CA ALA A 126 -7.91 -7.42 9.71
C ALA A 126 -7.74 -5.95 10.12
N ASP A 127 -7.35 -5.70 11.37
CA ASP A 127 -6.91 -4.38 11.79
C ASP A 127 -5.63 -3.98 11.06
N GLY A 128 -5.38 -2.68 10.98
CA GLY A 128 -4.15 -2.20 10.37
C GLY A 128 -3.82 -0.76 10.67
N SER A 129 -2.55 -0.44 10.48
CA SER A 129 -2.01 0.90 10.62
C SER A 129 -1.03 1.17 9.49
N SER A 130 -1.01 2.42 9.04
CA SER A 130 -0.07 2.91 8.04
C SER A 130 0.15 4.41 8.28
N SER A 131 0.91 5.05 7.40
CA SER A 131 1.01 6.50 7.37
C SER A 131 1.15 7.02 5.95
N ILE A 132 0.93 8.31 5.78
CA ILE A 132 1.17 9.02 4.52
C ILE A 132 2.20 10.09 4.84
N TYR A 133 3.36 10.00 4.20
CA TYR A 133 4.45 10.96 4.39
C TYR A 133 4.54 11.90 3.19
N GLU A 134 4.66 13.19 3.47
CA GLU A 134 4.87 14.25 2.49
C GLU A 134 5.93 15.24 3.00
N ASP A 135 6.80 15.70 2.10
CA ASP A 135 7.70 16.84 2.29
C ASP A 135 7.84 17.59 0.95
N ASP A 136 8.85 18.44 0.79
CA ASP A 136 9.04 19.20 -0.45
C ASP A 136 9.60 18.38 -1.63
N GLY A 137 9.96 17.10 -1.40
CA GLY A 137 10.49 16.18 -2.42
C GLY A 137 11.87 16.53 -2.97
N ARG A 138 12.51 17.61 -2.51
CA ARG A 138 13.67 18.23 -3.17
C ARG A 138 14.83 18.51 -2.23
N SER A 139 14.55 19.03 -1.05
CA SER A 139 15.57 19.56 -0.14
C SER A 139 15.84 18.62 1.04
N PHE A 140 16.76 19.02 1.91
CA PHE A 140 17.01 18.35 3.19
C PHE A 140 16.22 18.95 4.36
N GLU A 141 15.22 19.81 4.10
CA GLU A 141 14.43 20.45 5.15
C GLU A 141 13.63 19.44 5.99
N TYR A 142 13.36 18.24 5.47
CA TYR A 142 12.79 17.14 6.25
C TYR A 142 13.65 16.77 7.47
N LYS A 143 14.98 16.96 7.40
CA LYS A 143 15.90 16.74 8.53
C LYS A 143 15.70 17.75 9.65
N LYS A 144 15.11 18.91 9.33
CA LYS A 144 14.76 19.97 10.27
C LYS A 144 13.29 19.91 10.69
N GLY A 145 12.59 18.81 10.40
CA GLY A 145 11.18 18.63 10.75
C GLY A 145 10.19 19.29 9.78
N ARG A 146 10.63 19.71 8.58
CA ARG A 146 9.72 20.21 7.53
C ARG A 146 9.15 19.04 6.73
N PHE A 147 8.22 18.33 7.36
CA PHE A 147 7.44 17.26 6.73
C PHE A 147 6.07 17.17 7.38
N MET A 148 5.17 16.46 6.71
CA MET A 148 3.87 16.05 7.24
C MET A 148 3.78 14.53 7.23
N ARG A 149 3.30 13.95 8.32
CA ARG A 149 2.94 12.54 8.37
C ARG A 149 1.52 12.39 8.92
N ILE A 150 0.63 11.85 8.09
CA ILE A 150 -0.73 11.50 8.50
C ILE A 150 -0.71 10.03 8.94
N ALA A 151 -0.93 9.77 10.22
CA ALA A 151 -1.09 8.42 10.74
C ALA A 151 -2.50 7.92 10.44
N THR A 152 -2.61 6.71 9.90
CA THR A 152 -3.87 6.06 9.59
C THR A 152 -4.03 4.77 10.40
N THR A 153 -5.22 4.53 10.93
CA THR A 153 -5.54 3.31 11.68
C THR A 153 -6.91 2.81 11.29
N TRP A 154 -6.96 1.57 10.82
CA TRP A 154 -8.16 0.84 10.52
C TRP A 154 -8.44 -0.16 11.64
N ARG A 155 -9.65 -0.09 12.19
CA ARG A 155 -10.20 -1.11 13.07
C ARG A 155 -11.33 -1.82 12.34
N ASP A 156 -11.13 -3.10 12.07
CA ASP A 156 -12.02 -3.88 11.22
C ASP A 156 -13.35 -4.19 11.89
N ALA A 157 -13.32 -4.53 13.19
CA ALA A 157 -14.51 -4.86 13.98
C ALA A 157 -15.57 -3.74 13.96
N ASP A 158 -15.11 -2.48 14.06
CA ASP A 158 -15.99 -1.30 14.08
C ASP A 158 -16.12 -0.65 12.69
N ARG A 159 -15.46 -1.20 11.67
CA ARG A 159 -15.31 -0.61 10.33
C ARG A 159 -14.88 0.86 10.38
N ARG A 160 -13.91 1.18 11.24
CA ARG A 160 -13.52 2.56 11.55
C ARG A 160 -12.10 2.87 11.08
N LEU A 161 -11.99 3.80 10.12
CA LEU A 161 -10.73 4.44 9.73
C LEU A 161 -10.55 5.73 10.54
N THR A 162 -9.38 5.88 11.17
CA THR A 162 -8.97 7.09 11.88
C THR A 162 -7.76 7.69 11.16
N LEU A 163 -7.81 9.00 10.92
CA LEU A 163 -6.70 9.80 10.41
C LEU A 163 -6.31 10.80 11.49
N SER A 164 -5.01 10.96 11.72
CA SER A 164 -4.50 11.96 12.66
C SER A 164 -3.13 12.45 12.19
N LEU A 165 -2.80 13.69 12.52
CA LEU A 165 -1.45 14.20 12.31
C LEU A 165 -0.51 13.50 13.30
N ALA A 166 0.55 12.85 12.80
CA ALA A 166 1.49 12.14 13.64
C ALA A 166 2.29 13.12 14.52
N PRO A 167 2.71 12.72 15.74
CA PRO A 167 3.50 13.58 16.62
C PRO A 167 4.72 14.17 15.91
N GLY A 168 4.94 15.48 16.09
CA GLY A 168 6.04 16.21 15.46
C GLY A 168 5.81 16.62 14.00
N SER A 169 4.70 16.21 13.38
CA SER A 169 4.33 16.67 12.05
C SER A 169 3.66 18.03 12.09
N ARG A 170 3.73 18.77 10.98
CA ARG A 170 2.98 20.01 10.76
C ARG A 170 2.17 19.87 9.47
N MET A 171 0.98 20.46 9.43
CA MET A 171 0.24 20.55 8.18
C MET A 171 1.07 21.35 7.17
N LEU A 172 1.32 20.75 6.01
CA LEU A 172 1.95 21.41 4.88
C LEU A 172 0.86 21.89 3.92
N PRO A 173 1.03 23.06 3.27
CA PRO A 173 0.12 23.50 2.22
C PRO A 173 -0.07 22.41 1.13
N PRO A 174 -1.31 22.21 0.64
CA PRO A 174 -2.55 22.79 1.15
C PRO A 174 -2.94 22.19 2.52
N GLU A 175 -3.38 23.07 3.43
CA GLU A 175 -3.78 22.67 4.80
C GLU A 175 -5.07 21.83 4.81
N GLN A 176 -5.97 22.06 3.86
CA GLN A 176 -7.13 21.21 3.65
C GLN A 176 -6.84 20.20 2.53
N ARG A 177 -7.13 18.93 2.79
CA ARG A 177 -6.90 17.83 1.85
C ARG A 177 -8.17 17.07 1.59
N ARG A 178 -8.61 17.10 0.33
CA ARG A 178 -9.72 16.26 -0.14
C ARG A 178 -9.23 14.83 -0.26
N VAL A 179 -9.88 13.93 0.46
CA VAL A 179 -9.57 12.50 0.48
C VAL A 179 -10.83 11.72 0.18
N GLU A 180 -10.74 10.73 -0.69
CA GLU A 180 -11.81 9.76 -0.93
C GLU A 180 -11.46 8.44 -0.24
N VAL A 181 -12.29 7.97 0.69
CA VAL A 181 -12.05 6.69 1.37
C VAL A 181 -12.89 5.61 0.69
N VAL A 182 -12.23 4.56 0.19
CA VAL A 182 -12.87 3.44 -0.51
C VAL A 182 -12.58 2.15 0.24
N ILE A 183 -13.59 1.33 0.50
CA ILE A 183 -13.38 -0.06 0.92
C ILE A 183 -13.14 -0.90 -0.33
N ALA A 184 -12.12 -1.75 -0.34
CA ALA A 184 -11.83 -2.63 -1.47
C ALA A 184 -13.08 -3.44 -1.90
N GLY A 185 -13.43 -3.38 -3.18
CA GLY A 185 -14.61 -4.01 -3.77
C GLY A 185 -15.93 -3.20 -3.65
N ALA A 186 -15.91 -2.05 -2.97
CA ALA A 186 -17.07 -1.15 -2.94
C ALA A 186 -17.18 -0.34 -4.25
N GLN A 187 -18.42 -0.08 -4.68
CA GLN A 187 -18.70 0.71 -5.89
C GLN A 187 -18.55 2.23 -5.69
N ALA A 188 -18.55 2.70 -4.44
CA ALA A 188 -18.48 4.12 -4.12
C ALA A 188 -17.58 4.38 -2.90
N GLY A 189 -16.84 5.47 -2.96
CA GLY A 189 -16.08 6.01 -1.85
C GLY A 189 -16.87 6.98 -0.99
N LYS A 190 -16.35 7.27 0.19
CA LYS A 190 -16.81 8.34 1.08
C LYS A 190 -15.83 9.52 0.99
N PRO A 191 -16.25 10.70 0.49
CA PRO A 191 -15.41 11.88 0.51
C PRO A 191 -15.27 12.41 1.95
N ILE A 192 -14.06 12.83 2.30
CA ILE A 192 -13.73 13.52 3.54
C ILE A 192 -12.79 14.69 3.24
N VAL A 193 -12.73 15.64 4.16
CA VAL A 193 -11.68 16.66 4.21
C VAL A 193 -10.85 16.39 5.45
N PHE A 194 -9.54 16.29 5.27
CA PHE A 194 -8.58 16.25 6.38
C PHE A 194 -8.02 17.66 6.56
N GLU A 195 -8.12 18.18 7.78
CA GLU A 195 -7.71 19.52 8.21
C GLU A 195 -7.22 19.48 9.67
#